data_AF-A0A2N2JST6-F1
#
_entry.id   AF-A0A2N2JST6-F1
#
_cell.length_a   1.000
_cell.length_b   1.000
_cell.length_c   1.000
_cell.angle_alpha   90.00
_cell.angle_beta   90.00
_cell.angle_gamma   90.00
#
_symmetry.space_group_name_H-M   'P 1'
#
loop_
_entity.id
_entity.type
_entity.pdbx_description
1 polymer ?
#
loop_
_entity_poly.entity_id
_entity_poly.type
_entity_poly.pdbx_seq_one_letter_code
_entity_poly.pdbx_strand_id
1 'polypeptide(L)' 'MAGEAGGGPFGLCHTVPPAMRDHPGVIVYGHGLFTAGKHDFNEAFARLAAIENACRQEYFRRIKQMGDWHSDLTS' A
#
# COMPACT_ATOMS: atom_id res chain seq x y z
N MET A 1 22.99 7.12 10.88
CA MET A 1 22.21 6.33 9.90
C MET A 1 20.81 6.16 10.45
N ALA A 2 19.81 6.56 9.66
CA ALA A 2 18.41 6.69 10.09
C ALA A 2 17.84 5.33 10.53
N GLY A 3 17.05 5.35 11.60
CA GLY A 3 16.35 4.19 12.17
C GLY A 3 15.22 3.61 11.29
N GLU A 4 15.36 3.71 9.97
CA GLU A 4 14.40 3.21 8.97
C GLU A 4 14.68 1.74 8.58
N ALA A 5 15.94 1.30 8.65
CA ALA A 5 16.28 -0.11 8.55
C ALA A 5 16.18 -0.78 9.93
N GLY A 6 14.97 -0.85 10.47
CA GLY A 6 14.71 -1.42 11.80
C GLY A 6 15.20 -2.88 11.86
N GLY A 7 16.29 -3.12 12.60
CA GLY A 7 16.78 -4.46 12.97
C GLY A 7 16.17 -4.99 14.26
N GLY A 8 15.03 -4.45 14.68
CA GLY A 8 14.29 -4.93 15.85
C GLY A 8 13.42 -6.15 15.51
N PRO A 9 12.84 -6.84 16.51
CA PRO A 9 11.95 -7.99 16.31
C PRO A 9 10.68 -7.66 15.48
N PHE A 10 10.35 -6.38 15.28
CA PHE A 10 9.27 -5.87 14.42
C PHE A 10 9.77 -5.08 13.20
N GLY A 11 11.06 -5.19 12.90
CA GLY A 11 11.71 -4.53 11.78
C GLY A 11 11.15 -4.97 10.42
N LEU A 12 11.20 -4.08 9.42
CA LEU A 12 10.80 -4.37 8.03
C LEU A 12 11.42 -5.66 7.50
N CYS A 13 12.67 -5.95 7.90
CA CYS A 13 13.40 -7.16 7.52
C CYS A 13 12.76 -8.46 8.03
N HIS A 14 11.95 -8.42 9.10
CA HIS A 14 11.28 -9.59 9.67
C HIS A 14 9.82 -9.73 9.24
N THR A 15 9.15 -8.66 8.83
CA THR A 15 7.70 -8.67 8.52
C THR A 15 7.41 -8.62 7.02
N VAL A 16 8.27 -7.99 6.23
CA VAL A 16 8.09 -7.86 4.76
C VAL A 16 8.37 -9.19 4.03
N PRO A 17 9.49 -9.92 4.28
CA PRO A 17 9.76 -11.15 3.53
C PRO A 17 8.71 -12.26 3.71
N PRO A 18 8.13 -12.50 4.91
CA PRO A 18 7.02 -13.45 5.06
C PRO A 18 5.75 -12.99 4.32
N ALA A 19 5.38 -11.71 4.39
CA ALA A 19 4.18 -11.19 3.75
C ALA A 19 4.27 -11.18 2.21
N MET A 20 5.47 -11.02 1.66
CA MET A 20 5.72 -11.10 0.22
C MET A 20 5.74 -12.53 -0.35
N ARG A 21 5.74 -13.56 0.50
CA ARG A 21 5.69 -14.97 0.05
C ARG A 21 4.38 -15.28 -0.66
N ASP A 22 3.27 -14.78 -0.09
CA ASP A 22 1.92 -15.08 -0.57
C ASP A 22 1.30 -13.91 -1.35
N HIS A 23 1.93 -12.73 -1.30
CA HIS A 23 1.41 -11.52 -1.94
C HIS A 23 2.47 -10.80 -2.78
N PRO A 24 2.13 -10.34 -4.00
CA PRO A 24 3.07 -9.67 -4.90
C PRO A 24 3.43 -8.23 -4.47
N GLY A 25 2.78 -7.70 -3.42
CA GLY A 25 3.08 -6.41 -2.82
C GLY A 25 2.46 -6.25 -1.43
N VAL A 26 3.11 -5.44 -0.60
CA VAL A 26 2.76 -5.22 0.81
C VAL A 26 2.83 -3.73 1.12
N ILE A 27 1.76 -3.19 1.71
CA ILE A 27 1.72 -1.82 2.24
C ILE A 27 2.15 -1.87 3.71
N VAL A 28 3.22 -1.17 4.05
CA VAL A 28 3.66 -0.99 5.42
C VAL A 28 3.22 0.38 5.91
N TYR A 29 2.33 0.39 6.89
CA TYR A 29 1.79 1.62 7.47
C TYR A 29 2.89 2.53 8.01
N GLY A 30 2.90 3.79 7.58
CA GLY A 30 3.90 4.78 7.97
C GLY A 30 5.26 4.65 7.26
N HIS A 31 5.43 3.70 6.34
CA HIS A 31 6.69 3.51 5.62
C HIS A 31 6.54 3.60 4.10
N GLY A 32 5.69 2.76 3.51
CA GLY A 32 5.52 2.75 2.06
C GLY A 32 5.05 1.41 1.52
N LEU A 33 5.18 1.26 0.20
CA LEU A 33 4.73 0.10 -0.56
C LEU A 33 5.93 -0.67 -1.11
N PHE A 34 5.97 -1.97 -0.84
CA PHE A 34 6.96 -2.88 -1.40
C PHE A 34 6.30 -3.80 -2.41
N THR A 35 6.95 -4.03 -3.55
CA THR A 35 6.48 -4.96 -4.58
C THR A 35 7.65 -5.80 -5.10
N ALA A 36 7.34 -6.99 -5.60
CA ALA A 36 8.31 -7.82 -6.30
C ALA A 36 7.81 -8.19 -7.69
N GLY A 37 8.75 -8.34 -8.62
CA GLY A 37 8.56 -8.98 -9.91
C GLY A 37 9.19 -10.36 -9.87
N LYS A 38 8.61 -11.34 -10.58
CA LYS A 38 9.20 -12.68 -10.69
C LYS A 38 10.34 -12.70 -11.71
N HIS A 39 10.23 -11.88 -12.74
CA HIS A 39 11.14 -11.94 -13.90
C HIS A 39 11.97 -10.68 -14.08
N ASP A 40 11.39 -9.50 -13.81
CA ASP A 40 12.10 -8.24 -13.97
C ASP A 40 11.53 -7.10 -13.11
N PHE A 41 12.22 -5.97 -13.16
CA PHE A 41 11.83 -4.75 -12.47
C PHE A 41 10.53 -4.14 -13.00
N ASN A 42 10.22 -4.28 -14.30
CA ASN A 42 9.01 -3.69 -14.88
C ASN A 42 7.76 -4.32 -14.28
N GLU A 43 7.78 -5.62 -14.01
CA GLU A 43 6.70 -6.32 -13.34
C GLU A 43 6.47 -5.78 -11.92
N ALA A 44 7.56 -5.56 -11.15
CA ALA A 44 7.46 -4.95 -9.82
C ALA A 44 6.89 -3.53 -9.89
N PHE A 45 7.42 -2.71 -10.81
CA PHE A 45 6.99 -1.33 -10.99
C PHE A 45 5.53 -1.22 -11.44
N ALA A 46 5.09 -2.07 -12.36
CA ALA A 46 3.70 -2.13 -12.80
C ALA A 46 2.75 -2.48 -11.63
N ARG A 47 3.16 -3.40 -10.75
CA ARG A 47 2.41 -3.74 -9.54
C ARG A 47 2.34 -2.59 -8.56
N LEU A 48 3.45 -1.87 -8.38
CA LEU A 48 3.51 -0.69 -7.52
C LEU A 48 2.50 0.36 -7.99
N ALA A 49 2.57 0.71 -9.28
CA ALA A 49 1.66 1.69 -9.89
C ALA A 49 0.19 1.24 -9.82
N ALA A 50 -0.09 -0.06 -10.00
CA ALA A 50 -1.45 -0.59 -9.91
C ALA A 50 -2.02 -0.46 -8.49
N ILE A 51 -1.22 -0.80 -7.46
CA ILE A 51 -1.65 -0.69 -6.06
C ILE A 51 -1.86 0.77 -5.66
N GLU A 52 -0.96 1.68 -6.04
CA GLU A 52 -1.13 3.12 -5.76
C GLU A 52 -2.39 3.70 -6.42
N ASN A 53 -2.66 3.34 -7.66
CA ASN A 53 -3.87 3.75 -8.35
C ASN A 53 -5.13 3.19 -7.69
N ALA A 54 -5.12 1.94 -7.23
CA ALA A 54 -6.23 1.36 -6.49
C ALA A 54 -6.49 2.11 -5.17
N CYS A 55 -5.44 2.42 -4.41
CA CYS A 55 -5.53 3.25 -3.19
C CYS A 55 -6.12 4.63 -3.50
N ARG A 56 -5.69 5.28 -4.58
CA ARG A 56 -6.22 6.58 -5.02
C ARG A 56 -7.71 6.49 -5.36
N GLN A 57 -8.12 5.48 -6.12
CA GLN A 57 -9.54 5.28 -6.48
C GLN A 57 -10.40 5.07 -5.23
N GLU A 58 -9.94 4.23 -4.29
CA GLU A 58 -10.64 3.97 -3.04
C GLU A 58 -10.76 5.23 -2.17
N TYR A 59 -9.70 6.06 -2.10
CA TYR A 59 -9.73 7.34 -1.42
C TYR A 59 -10.82 8.27 -1.97
N PHE A 60 -10.85 8.47 -3.28
CA PHE A 60 -11.87 9.32 -3.91
C PHE A 60 -13.28 8.72 -3.79
N ARG A 61 -13.42 7.39 -3.86
CA ARG A 61 -14.68 6.70 -3.63
C ARG A 61 -15.23 7.01 -2.23
N ARG A 62 -14.39 6.96 -1.19
CA ARG A 62 -14.79 7.27 0.19
C ARG A 62 -15.17 8.73 0.37
N ILE A 63 -14.41 9.66 -0.22
CA ILE A 63 -14.75 11.09 -0.16
C ILE A 63 -16.08 11.36 -0.84
N LYS A 64 -16.31 10.78 -2.03
CA LYS A 64 -17.58 10.94 -2.73
C LYS A 64 -18.73 10.43 -1.90
N GLN A 65 -18.60 9.23 -1.32
CA GLN A 65 -19.61 8.68 -0.42
C GLN A 65 -19.88 9.63 0.75
N MET A 66 -18.85 10.15 1.42
CA MET A 66 -19.04 11.10 2.53
C MET A 66 -19.77 12.39 2.11
N GLY A 67 -19.52 12.89 0.90
CA GLY A 67 -20.24 14.04 0.33
C GLY A 67 -21.71 13.73 0.01
N ASP A 68 -21.96 12.55 -0.54
CA ASP A 68 -23.32 12.06 -0.83
C ASP A 68 -24.12 11.89 0.49
N TRP A 69 -23.52 11.28 1.53
CA TRP A 69 -24.11 11.16 2.87
C TRP A 69 -24.47 12.53 3.49
N HIS A 70 -23.64 13.55 3.29
CA HIS A 70 -23.93 14.90 3.81
C HIS A 70 -25.07 15.58 3.05
N SER A 71 -25.24 15.27 1.76
CA SER A 71 -26.32 15.81 0.92
C SER A 71 -27.68 15.19 1.26
N ASP A 72 -27.69 13.91 1.62
CA ASP A 72 -28.88 13.16 2.05
C ASP A 72 -29.40 13.60 3.43
N LEU A 73 -28.55 14.16 4.31
CA LEU A 73 -28.94 14.66 5.64
C LEU A 73 -29.45 16.11 5.63
N THR A 74 -29.24 16.85 4.54
CA THR A 74 -29.69 18.25 4.39
C THR A 74 -30.83 18.43 3.38
N SER A 75 -31.38 17.33 2.87
CA SER A 75 -32.56 17.29 1.96
C SER A 75 -33.79 16.77 2.69
#